data_AF-X0ZTM3-F1
#
_entry.id   AF-X0ZTM3-F1
#
_cell.length_a   1.000
_cell.length_b   1.000
_cell.length_c   1.000
_cell.angle_alpha   90.00
_cell.angle_beta   90.00
_cell.angle_gamma   90.00
#
_symmetry.space_group_name_H-M   'P 1'
#
loop_
_entity.id
_entity.type
_entity.pdbx_description
1 polymer ?
#
loop_
_entity_poly.entity_id
_entity_poly.type
_entity_poly.pdbx_seq_one_letter_code
_entity_poly.pdbx_strand_id
1 'polypeptide(L)'
;MELNPDYIKENLSEIGKREGLNLLRELINSSNDSNIRKKALENFGMIEDENNYSFFEQIFLSDENLDIRLIAGKILKDKYLTHKKLSRLLEYTLKELDNVDQKIFAIRTLNSMDSVKTRKILTEYLKEFIKIKFKDKNYNLQLTYDYKLPIPTNIIEIFINLILSDFYEYKCRYFVSLRRGKIVALNCESSNLREISDIYGFYLLNSLEHLSLQRNNLRIISNLQHLTQLKTLNLSHNKLEKIENLQSLDKLEELHLSNNKICRIENLESLPNLKKLTLSDNSIKLIENLNSLIWLEVLNLSHNDISNINNM
;
A
#
# COMPACT_ATOMS: atom_id res chain seq x y z
N MET A 1 -23.78 33.94 -1.98
CA MET A 1 -22.61 33.57 -1.17
C MET A 1 -22.39 32.09 -1.49
N GLU A 2 -21.25 31.71 -2.07
CA GLU A 2 -20.96 30.28 -2.24
C GLU A 2 -20.97 29.65 -0.86
N LEU A 3 -21.84 28.65 -0.65
CA LEU A 3 -21.90 27.89 0.59
C LEU A 3 -20.51 27.28 0.84
N ASN A 4 -19.83 27.70 1.91
CA ASN A 4 -18.52 27.19 2.29
C ASN A 4 -18.67 26.24 3.50
N PRO A 5 -18.15 24.99 3.44
CA PRO A 5 -18.16 24.06 4.57
C PRO A 5 -17.62 24.64 5.88
N ASP A 6 -16.56 25.45 5.82
CA ASP A 6 -15.93 26.04 7.01
C ASP A 6 -16.80 27.12 7.62
N TYR A 7 -17.42 27.95 6.78
CA TYR A 7 -18.36 28.96 7.23
C TYR A 7 -19.53 28.32 7.99
N ILE A 8 -20.09 27.21 7.49
CA ILE A 8 -21.18 26.50 8.17
C ILE A 8 -20.73 25.97 9.54
N LYS A 9 -19.50 25.44 9.63
CA LYS A 9 -18.93 24.94 10.88
C LYS A 9 -18.67 26.06 11.89
N GLU A 10 -18.08 27.17 11.46
CA GLU A 10 -17.74 28.31 12.31
C GLU A 10 -18.99 29.02 12.85
N ASN A 11 -20.08 29.04 12.07
CA ASN A 11 -21.32 29.74 12.42
C ASN A 11 -22.45 28.77 12.83
N LEU A 12 -22.12 27.54 13.24
CA LEU A 12 -23.11 26.50 13.54
C LEU A 12 -24.05 26.88 14.70
N SER A 13 -23.57 27.68 15.64
CA SER A 13 -24.34 28.19 16.79
C SER A 13 -25.45 29.15 16.37
N GLU A 14 -25.21 29.96 15.34
CA GLU A 14 -26.18 30.91 14.77
C GLU A 14 -27.13 30.22 13.77
N ILE A 15 -26.59 29.35 12.91
CA ILE A 15 -27.34 28.61 11.89
C ILE A 15 -28.26 27.55 12.54
N GLY A 16 -27.82 26.97 13.65
CA GLY A 16 -28.46 25.83 14.30
C GLY A 16 -28.04 24.50 13.70
N LYS A 17 -27.89 23.48 14.55
CA LYS A 17 -27.36 22.15 14.18
C LYS A 17 -28.09 21.50 13.00
N ARG A 18 -29.42 21.51 13.03
CA ARG A 18 -30.25 20.86 11.99
C ARG A 18 -30.05 21.50 10.62
N GLU A 19 -30.05 22.83 10.58
CA GLU A 19 -29.88 23.55 9.32
C GLU A 19 -28.44 23.45 8.81
N GLY A 20 -27.45 23.54 9.70
CA GLY A 20 -26.05 23.29 9.35
C GLY A 20 -25.84 21.91 8.72
N LEU A 21 -26.47 20.86 9.26
CA LEU A 21 -26.45 19.51 8.67
C LEU A 21 -27.12 19.46 7.29
N ASN A 22 -28.23 20.18 7.08
CA ASN A 22 -28.89 20.25 5.77
C ASN A 22 -27.99 20.91 4.73
N LEU A 23 -27.39 22.06 5.07
CA LEU A 23 -26.48 22.79 4.17
C LEU A 23 -25.23 21.97 3.82
N LEU A 24 -24.65 21.29 4.81
CA LEU A 24 -23.52 20.38 4.56
C LEU A 24 -23.93 19.19 3.71
N ARG A 25 -25.12 18.61 3.92
CA ARG A 25 -25.65 17.52 3.09
C ARG A 25 -25.84 17.94 1.65
N GLU A 26 -26.33 19.16 1.42
CA GLU A 26 -26.45 19.74 0.09
C GLU A 26 -25.08 19.80 -0.58
N LEU A 27 -24.09 20.40 0.08
CA LEU A 27 -22.71 20.50 -0.44
C LEU A 27 -22.08 19.14 -0.78
N ILE A 28 -22.29 18.12 0.05
CA ILE A 28 -21.77 16.77 -0.17
C ILE A 28 -22.36 16.15 -1.45
N ASN A 29 -23.64 16.41 -1.73
CA ASN A 29 -24.37 15.78 -2.82
C ASN A 29 -24.34 16.57 -4.14
N SER A 30 -24.27 17.90 -4.10
CA SER A 30 -24.46 18.77 -5.28
C SER A 30 -23.19 19.41 -5.80
N SER A 31 -22.13 19.52 -4.99
CA SER A 31 -20.89 20.16 -5.43
C SER A 31 -20.16 19.31 -6.48
N ASN A 32 -19.61 19.95 -7.51
CA ASN A 32 -18.69 19.30 -8.45
C ASN A 32 -17.24 19.27 -7.95
N ASP A 33 -16.92 20.05 -6.89
CA ASP A 33 -15.60 20.07 -6.29
C ASP A 33 -15.49 19.01 -5.18
N SER A 34 -14.69 17.98 -5.42
CA SER A 34 -14.42 16.92 -4.45
C SER A 34 -13.82 17.43 -3.14
N ASN A 35 -13.05 18.52 -3.13
CA ASN A 35 -12.47 19.08 -1.91
C ASN A 35 -13.56 19.71 -1.03
N ILE A 36 -14.50 20.44 -1.65
CA ILE A 36 -15.66 20.99 -0.93
C ILE A 36 -16.47 19.85 -0.32
N ARG A 37 -16.74 18.78 -1.10
CA ARG A 37 -17.49 17.62 -0.61
C ARG A 37 -16.79 16.91 0.55
N LYS A 38 -15.48 16.68 0.44
CA LYS A 38 -14.64 16.09 1.50
C LYS A 38 -14.75 16.91 2.79
N LYS A 39 -14.53 18.22 2.70
CA LYS A 39 -14.56 19.13 3.85
C LYS A 39 -15.95 19.24 4.47
N ALA A 40 -16.99 19.28 3.63
CA ALA A 40 -18.38 19.25 4.09
C ALA A 40 -18.69 17.95 4.84
N LEU A 41 -18.24 16.80 4.34
CA LEU A 41 -18.43 15.51 4.97
C LEU A 41 -17.69 15.40 6.31
N GLU A 42 -16.46 15.89 6.40
CA GLU A 42 -15.70 15.95 7.65
C GLU A 42 -16.41 16.83 8.69
N ASN A 43 -16.84 18.05 8.30
CA ASN A 43 -17.56 18.96 9.18
C ASN A 43 -18.90 18.35 9.63
N PHE A 44 -19.64 17.70 8.72
CA PHE A 44 -20.86 16.95 9.03
C PHE A 44 -20.56 15.85 10.06
N GLY A 45 -19.46 15.13 9.86
CA GLY A 45 -18.95 14.11 10.76
C GLY A 45 -18.62 14.61 12.17
N MET A 46 -18.39 15.90 12.39
CA MET A 46 -18.10 16.47 13.72
C MET A 46 -19.34 16.87 14.51
N ILE A 47 -20.48 17.11 13.83
CA ILE A 47 -21.70 17.57 14.49
C ILE A 47 -22.35 16.40 15.24
N GLU A 48 -22.59 16.57 16.54
CA GLU A 48 -23.32 15.60 17.35
C GLU A 48 -24.81 15.59 16.98
N ASP A 49 -25.27 14.46 16.45
CA ASP A 49 -26.65 14.18 16.08
C ASP A 49 -26.89 12.67 16.12
N GLU A 50 -28.08 12.23 16.56
CA GLU A 50 -28.31 10.87 17.04
C GLU A 50 -28.45 9.82 15.92
N ASN A 51 -28.72 10.20 14.66
CA ASN A 51 -28.92 9.18 13.62
C ASN A 51 -28.68 9.64 12.18
N ASN A 52 -27.42 9.65 11.75
CA ASN A 52 -27.03 9.84 10.34
C ASN A 52 -26.38 8.59 9.73
N TYR A 53 -26.51 7.43 10.37
CA TYR A 53 -25.84 6.19 9.94
C TYR A 53 -26.10 5.86 8.46
N SER A 54 -27.37 5.87 8.04
CA SER A 54 -27.74 5.49 6.66
C SER A 54 -27.21 6.47 5.61
N PHE A 55 -26.98 7.74 5.97
CA PHE A 55 -26.38 8.72 5.06
C PHE A 55 -24.91 8.39 4.80
N PHE A 56 -24.12 8.15 5.87
CA PHE A 56 -22.73 7.75 5.71
C PHE A 56 -22.56 6.37 5.09
N GLU A 57 -23.46 5.43 5.38
CA GLU A 57 -23.50 4.10 4.75
C GLU A 57 -23.67 4.22 3.24
N GLN A 58 -24.62 5.05 2.77
CA GLN A 58 -24.82 5.29 1.34
C GLN A 58 -23.55 5.88 0.70
N ILE A 59 -22.95 6.91 1.30
CA ILE A 59 -21.71 7.51 0.78
C ILE A 59 -20.59 6.48 0.72
N PHE A 60 -20.38 5.72 1.81
CA PHE A 60 -19.35 4.69 1.87
C PHE A 60 -19.52 3.65 0.76
N LEU A 61 -20.75 3.24 0.44
CA LEU A 61 -21.01 2.23 -0.57
C LEU A 61 -20.91 2.73 -2.01
N SER A 62 -21.42 3.93 -2.30
CA SER A 62 -21.74 4.31 -3.69
C SER A 62 -21.13 5.62 -4.20
N ASP A 63 -20.44 6.41 -3.38
CA ASP A 63 -19.89 7.70 -3.84
C ASP A 63 -18.92 7.51 -5.02
N GLU A 64 -18.90 8.36 -6.04
CA GLU A 64 -17.96 8.17 -7.15
C GLU A 64 -16.49 8.40 -6.73
N ASN A 65 -16.27 9.21 -5.71
CA ASN A 65 -14.93 9.52 -5.22
C ASN A 65 -14.54 8.58 -4.07
N LEU A 66 -13.48 7.78 -4.28
CA LEU A 66 -13.02 6.80 -3.30
C LEU A 66 -12.59 7.43 -1.97
N ASP A 67 -11.94 8.59 -1.99
CA ASP A 67 -11.53 9.27 -0.76
C ASP A 67 -12.75 9.69 0.08
N ILE A 68 -13.81 10.15 -0.58
CA ILE A 68 -15.08 10.51 0.09
C ILE A 68 -15.71 9.25 0.72
N ARG A 69 -15.68 8.10 0.03
CA ARG A 69 -16.10 6.82 0.62
C ARG A 69 -15.31 6.53 1.89
N LEU A 70 -13.98 6.67 1.85
CA LEU A 70 -13.12 6.37 3.01
C LEU A 70 -13.32 7.34 4.18
N ILE A 71 -13.60 8.63 3.91
CA ILE A 71 -13.99 9.59 4.94
C ILE A 71 -15.31 9.17 5.59
N ALA A 72 -16.32 8.79 4.81
CA ALA A 72 -17.58 8.28 5.34
C ALA A 72 -17.36 7.01 6.19
N GLY A 73 -16.50 6.11 5.73
CA GLY A 73 -16.06 4.94 6.49
C GLY A 73 -15.44 5.33 7.84
N LYS A 74 -14.52 6.28 7.86
CA LYS A 74 -13.90 6.78 9.09
C LYS A 74 -14.94 7.36 10.05
N ILE A 75 -15.88 8.18 9.57
CA ILE A 75 -16.97 8.71 10.40
C ILE A 75 -17.86 7.58 10.93
N LEU A 76 -18.17 6.58 10.11
CA LEU A 76 -18.92 5.39 10.51
C LEU A 76 -18.21 4.63 11.64
N LYS A 77 -16.89 4.43 11.51
CA LYS A 77 -16.07 3.81 12.55
C LYS A 77 -16.07 4.63 13.83
N ASP A 78 -15.80 5.93 13.74
CA ASP A 78 -15.59 6.80 14.91
C ASP A 78 -16.90 6.99 15.70
N LYS A 79 -18.03 7.12 15.02
CA LYS A 79 -19.34 7.34 15.66
C LYS A 79 -20.14 6.09 15.97
N TYR A 80 -19.97 5.02 15.18
CA TYR A 80 -20.87 3.86 15.21
C TYR A 80 -20.13 2.53 15.44
N LEU A 81 -18.96 2.57 16.10
CA LEU A 81 -18.12 1.39 16.34
C LEU A 81 -18.87 0.22 16.99
N THR A 82 -19.77 0.50 17.94
CA THR A 82 -20.55 -0.52 18.67
C THR A 82 -21.87 -0.85 17.98
N HIS A 83 -22.21 -0.17 16.89
CA HIS A 83 -23.49 -0.30 16.22
C HIS A 83 -23.58 -1.59 15.39
N LYS A 84 -24.64 -2.38 15.58
CA LYS A 84 -24.80 -3.68 14.90
C LYS A 84 -24.82 -3.57 13.38
N LYS A 85 -25.33 -2.48 12.80
CA LYS A 85 -25.33 -2.29 11.34
C LYS A 85 -23.91 -2.15 10.78
N LEU A 86 -22.98 -1.53 11.50
CA LEU A 86 -21.60 -1.36 11.03
C LEU A 86 -20.94 -2.71 10.76
N SER A 87 -21.03 -3.67 11.70
CA SER A 87 -20.48 -5.02 11.47
C SER A 87 -21.06 -5.72 10.23
N ARG A 88 -22.32 -5.45 9.87
CA ARG A 88 -22.97 -6.03 8.68
C ARG A 88 -22.50 -5.33 7.40
N LEU A 89 -22.38 -4.00 7.44
CA LEU A 89 -21.82 -3.22 6.34
C LEU A 89 -20.39 -3.66 6.02
N LEU A 90 -19.54 -3.84 7.04
CA LEU A 90 -18.17 -4.29 6.86
C LEU A 90 -18.08 -5.74 6.38
N GLU A 91 -18.98 -6.62 6.82
CA GLU A 91 -19.08 -7.98 6.26
C GLU A 91 -19.47 -7.96 4.78
N TYR A 92 -20.48 -7.16 4.42
CA TYR A 92 -20.88 -6.95 3.03
C TYR A 92 -19.71 -6.39 2.19
N THR A 93 -18.97 -5.42 2.74
CA THR A 93 -17.79 -4.83 2.09
C THR A 93 -16.74 -5.87 1.73
N LEU A 94 -16.47 -6.83 2.61
CA LEU A 94 -15.49 -7.89 2.35
C LEU A 94 -15.95 -8.86 1.26
N LYS A 95 -17.25 -9.20 1.24
CA LYS A 95 -17.82 -10.21 0.37
C LYS A 95 -18.17 -9.71 -1.03
N GLU A 96 -18.73 -8.50 -1.11
CA GLU A 96 -19.45 -8.04 -2.31
C GLU A 96 -18.77 -6.88 -3.05
N LEU A 97 -17.90 -6.11 -2.38
CA LEU A 97 -17.21 -5.00 -3.04
C LEU A 97 -15.87 -5.45 -3.63
N ASP A 98 -15.43 -4.80 -4.72
CA ASP A 98 -14.12 -5.09 -5.34
C ASP A 98 -13.00 -4.14 -4.87
N ASN A 99 -13.36 -3.02 -4.25
CA ASN A 99 -12.40 -1.98 -3.91
C ASN A 99 -11.46 -2.42 -2.75
N VAL A 100 -10.15 -2.35 -3.01
CA VAL A 100 -9.12 -2.82 -2.06
C VAL A 100 -9.07 -1.95 -0.81
N ASP A 101 -9.14 -0.61 -0.92
CA ASP A 101 -9.10 0.28 0.24
C ASP A 101 -10.27 0.05 1.18
N GLN A 102 -11.48 -0.12 0.64
CA GLN A 102 -12.66 -0.43 1.43
C GLN A 102 -12.54 -1.79 2.14
N LYS A 103 -11.97 -2.81 1.49
CA LYS A 103 -11.71 -4.11 2.12
C LYS A 103 -10.67 -4.00 3.23
N ILE A 104 -9.56 -3.30 3.00
CA ILE A 104 -8.53 -3.06 4.02
C ILE A 104 -9.13 -2.29 5.21
N PHE A 105 -9.93 -1.26 4.93
CA PHE A 105 -10.67 -0.50 5.94
C PHE A 105 -11.60 -1.42 6.75
N ALA A 106 -12.35 -2.30 6.09
CA ALA A 106 -13.25 -3.23 6.75
C ALA A 106 -12.52 -4.23 7.65
N ILE A 107 -11.40 -4.79 7.19
CA ILE A 107 -10.56 -5.69 8.00
C ILE A 107 -10.08 -4.98 9.28
N ARG A 108 -9.48 -3.80 9.13
CA ARG A 108 -8.94 -3.03 10.26
C ARG A 108 -10.03 -2.63 11.24
N THR A 109 -11.20 -2.23 10.73
CA THR A 109 -12.32 -1.80 11.57
C THR A 109 -12.95 -2.97 12.31
N LEU A 110 -13.23 -4.09 11.63
CA LEU A 110 -13.72 -5.32 12.26
C LEU A 110 -12.77 -5.84 13.35
N ASN A 111 -11.46 -5.73 13.11
CA ASN A 111 -10.45 -6.10 14.10
C ASN A 111 -10.50 -5.18 15.33
N SER A 112 -10.61 -3.87 15.12
CA SER A 112 -10.70 -2.91 16.23
C SER A 112 -11.98 -3.00 17.06
N MET A 113 -13.07 -3.55 16.50
CA MET A 113 -14.30 -3.83 17.25
C MET A 113 -14.14 -5.02 18.22
N ASP A 114 -13.20 -5.92 17.95
CA ASP A 114 -12.79 -7.06 18.77
C ASP A 114 -13.92 -7.82 19.51
N SER A 115 -14.99 -8.14 18.77
CA SER A 115 -16.08 -8.98 19.28
C SER A 115 -16.01 -10.38 18.70
N VAL A 116 -16.57 -11.38 19.40
CA VAL A 116 -16.69 -12.76 18.88
C VAL A 116 -17.31 -12.78 17.48
N LYS A 117 -18.31 -11.92 17.23
CA LYS A 117 -18.96 -11.80 15.92
C LYS A 117 -17.99 -11.29 14.85
N THR A 118 -17.27 -10.21 15.10
CA THR A 118 -16.36 -9.61 14.10
C THR A 118 -15.15 -10.49 13.83
N ARG A 119 -14.64 -11.19 14.85
CA ARG A 119 -13.59 -12.19 14.68
C ARG A 119 -14.04 -13.39 13.85
N LYS A 120 -15.29 -13.84 14.01
CA LYS A 120 -15.89 -14.86 13.16
C LYS A 120 -16.01 -14.40 11.71
N ILE A 121 -16.48 -13.17 11.47
CA ILE A 121 -16.57 -12.59 10.12
C ILE A 121 -15.20 -12.62 9.42
N LEU A 122 -14.16 -12.10 10.08
CA LEU A 122 -12.80 -12.10 9.54
C LEU A 122 -12.30 -13.53 9.26
N THR A 123 -12.45 -14.43 10.23
CA THR A 123 -11.96 -15.81 10.11
C THR A 123 -12.64 -16.56 8.97
N GLU A 124 -13.95 -16.42 8.79
CA GLU A 124 -14.67 -17.05 7.68
C GLU A 124 -14.29 -16.45 6.33
N TYR A 125 -14.15 -15.11 6.25
CA TYR A 125 -13.64 -14.46 5.05
C TYR A 125 -12.26 -14.98 4.64
N LEU A 126 -11.35 -15.15 5.59
CA LEU A 126 -10.01 -15.69 5.33
C LEU A 126 -10.06 -17.12 4.79
N LYS A 127 -10.88 -17.97 5.42
CA LYS A 127 -11.05 -19.37 5.01
C LYS A 127 -11.60 -19.46 3.59
N GLU A 128 -12.63 -18.67 3.28
CA GLU A 128 -13.22 -18.60 1.94
C GLU A 128 -12.18 -18.13 0.92
N PHE A 129 -11.47 -17.03 1.22
CA PHE A 129 -10.43 -16.50 0.35
C PHE A 129 -9.33 -17.54 0.08
N ILE A 130 -8.81 -18.19 1.13
CA ILE A 130 -7.77 -19.23 1.00
C ILE A 130 -8.30 -20.42 0.19
N LYS A 131 -9.52 -20.86 0.46
CA LYS A 131 -10.15 -21.99 -0.25
C LYS A 131 -10.31 -21.70 -1.75
N ILE A 132 -10.67 -20.46 -2.11
CA ILE A 132 -10.83 -20.05 -3.52
C ILE A 132 -9.46 -19.94 -4.18
N LYS A 133 -8.52 -19.19 -3.57
CA LYS A 133 -7.22 -18.87 -4.17
C LYS A 133 -6.27 -20.07 -4.24
N PHE A 134 -6.33 -20.97 -3.26
CA PHE A 134 -5.41 -22.12 -3.14
C PHE A 134 -6.15 -23.47 -3.27
N LYS A 135 -7.22 -23.49 -4.07
CA LYS A 135 -8.08 -24.67 -4.30
C LYS A 135 -7.29 -25.92 -4.72
N ASP A 136 -6.16 -25.72 -5.40
CA ASP A 136 -5.21 -26.77 -5.75
C ASP A 136 -4.22 -27.02 -4.59
N LYS A 137 -4.40 -28.18 -3.96
CA LYS A 137 -3.69 -28.67 -2.78
C LYS A 137 -2.17 -28.65 -3.00
N ASN A 138 -1.50 -27.64 -2.44
CA ASN A 138 -0.11 -27.69 -1.99
C ASN A 138 0.25 -26.53 -1.02
N TYR A 139 -0.56 -25.46 -0.99
CA TYR A 139 -0.41 -24.40 0.02
C TYR A 139 -1.26 -24.70 1.27
N ASN A 140 -0.66 -25.39 2.23
CA ASN A 140 -1.27 -25.58 3.55
C ASN A 140 -0.97 -24.34 4.42
N LEU A 141 -1.65 -23.22 4.16
CA LEU A 141 -1.69 -22.12 5.12
C LEU A 141 -2.51 -22.59 6.33
N GLN A 142 -1.89 -23.37 7.21
CA GLN A 142 -2.50 -23.78 8.49
C GLN A 142 -2.55 -22.57 9.42
N LEU A 143 -3.56 -21.73 9.21
CA LEU A 143 -3.96 -20.73 10.18
C LEU A 143 -4.94 -21.40 11.15
N THR A 144 -4.41 -22.05 12.18
CA THR A 144 -5.23 -22.45 13.33
C THR A 144 -5.45 -21.21 14.18
N TYR A 145 -6.62 -20.58 14.01
CA TYR A 145 -6.99 -19.41 14.79
C TYR A 145 -8.24 -19.65 15.63
N ASP A 146 -8.10 -19.56 16.95
CA ASP A 146 -9.24 -19.58 17.86
C ASP A 146 -9.89 -18.19 17.86
N TYR A 147 -11.04 -18.08 17.17
CA TYR A 147 -11.83 -16.86 17.09
C TYR A 147 -12.38 -16.40 18.45
N LYS A 148 -12.20 -17.17 19.52
CA LYS A 148 -12.47 -16.72 20.89
C LYS A 148 -11.44 -15.69 21.37
N LEU A 149 -10.21 -15.72 20.85
CA LEU A 149 -9.14 -14.78 21.18
C LEU A 149 -9.09 -13.58 20.22
N PRO A 150 -8.49 -12.43 20.57
CA PRO A 150 -8.27 -11.27 19.68
C PRO A 150 -7.30 -11.53 18.52
N ILE A 151 -7.68 -11.15 17.28
CA ILE A 151 -6.89 -11.47 16.08
C ILE A 151 -5.58 -10.66 16.10
N PRO A 152 -4.41 -11.32 16.11
CA PRO A 152 -3.16 -10.60 16.21
C PRO A 152 -2.80 -9.90 14.90
N THR A 153 -2.03 -8.81 15.02
CA THR A 153 -1.69 -7.90 13.91
C THR A 153 -1.01 -8.61 12.73
N ASN A 154 -0.22 -9.66 12.98
CA ASN A 154 0.39 -10.47 11.92
C ASN A 154 -0.64 -11.18 11.03
N ILE A 155 -1.78 -11.59 11.58
CA ILE A 155 -2.87 -12.18 10.81
C ILE A 155 -3.56 -11.10 9.97
N ILE A 156 -3.77 -9.90 10.53
CA ILE A 156 -4.28 -8.74 9.78
C ILE A 156 -3.38 -8.39 8.60
N GLU A 157 -2.06 -8.44 8.79
CA GLU A 157 -1.11 -8.25 7.70
C GLU A 157 -1.25 -9.33 6.61
N ILE A 158 -1.51 -10.59 6.99
CA ILE A 158 -1.81 -11.67 6.03
C ILE A 158 -3.08 -11.34 5.23
N PHE A 159 -4.17 -10.91 5.87
CA PHE A 159 -5.39 -10.52 5.14
C PHE A 159 -5.10 -9.45 4.08
N ILE A 160 -4.37 -8.41 4.47
CA ILE A 160 -4.02 -7.30 3.58
C ILE A 160 -3.15 -7.80 2.42
N ASN A 161 -2.13 -8.62 2.69
CA ASN A 161 -1.26 -9.20 1.66
C ASN A 161 -2.02 -10.10 0.70
N LEU A 162 -2.99 -10.87 1.20
CA LEU A 162 -3.82 -11.73 0.36
C LEU A 162 -4.70 -10.90 -0.59
N ILE A 163 -5.35 -9.85 -0.11
CA ILE A 163 -6.11 -8.93 -0.98
C ILE A 163 -5.22 -8.25 -2.01
N LEU A 164 -4.06 -7.73 -1.58
CA LEU A 164 -3.10 -7.10 -2.50
C LEU A 164 -2.60 -8.08 -3.55
N SER A 165 -2.31 -9.33 -3.16
CA SER A 165 -1.85 -10.34 -4.10
C SER A 165 -2.88 -10.64 -5.18
N ASP A 166 -4.16 -10.69 -4.82
CA ASP A 166 -5.27 -10.88 -5.77
C ASP A 166 -5.38 -9.70 -6.73
N PHE A 167 -5.35 -8.48 -6.18
CA PHE A 167 -5.37 -7.25 -6.96
C PHE A 167 -4.19 -7.20 -7.95
N TYR A 168 -2.98 -7.48 -7.50
CA TYR A 168 -1.78 -7.48 -8.33
C TYR A 168 -1.84 -8.52 -9.45
N GLU A 169 -2.24 -9.76 -9.15
CA GLU A 169 -2.30 -10.84 -10.15
C GLU A 169 -3.41 -10.60 -11.19
N TYR A 170 -4.60 -10.20 -10.76
CA TYR A 170 -5.78 -10.12 -11.65
C TYR A 170 -5.95 -8.76 -12.31
N LYS A 171 -5.72 -7.66 -11.59
CA LYS A 171 -5.90 -6.31 -12.11
C LYS A 171 -4.61 -5.78 -12.74
N CYS A 172 -3.47 -5.96 -12.06
CA CYS A 172 -2.19 -5.42 -12.53
C CYS A 172 -1.41 -6.38 -13.44
N ARG A 173 -1.74 -7.68 -13.43
CA ARG A 173 -0.98 -8.74 -14.12
C ARG A 173 0.47 -8.87 -13.64
N TYR A 174 0.73 -8.52 -12.39
CA TYR A 174 2.03 -8.72 -11.76
C TYR A 174 2.22 -10.17 -11.35
N PHE A 175 3.46 -10.61 -11.32
CA PHE A 175 3.80 -11.88 -10.70
C PHE A 175 4.09 -11.69 -9.22
N VAL A 176 3.41 -12.47 -8.38
CA VAL A 176 3.48 -12.38 -6.92
C VAL A 176 3.87 -13.74 -6.36
N SER A 177 4.76 -13.76 -5.37
CA SER A 177 5.01 -14.96 -4.57
C SER A 177 4.68 -14.70 -3.11
N LEU A 178 3.93 -15.61 -2.52
CA LEU A 178 3.55 -15.57 -1.12
C LEU A 178 4.41 -16.55 -0.32
N ARG A 179 4.75 -16.19 0.91
CA ARG A 179 5.27 -17.11 1.92
C ARG A 179 4.56 -16.87 3.23
N ARG A 180 3.92 -17.92 3.75
CA ARG A 180 3.06 -17.83 4.96
C ARG A 180 2.01 -16.70 4.88
N GLY A 181 1.44 -16.49 3.70
CA GLY A 181 0.36 -15.52 3.47
C GLY A 181 0.81 -14.08 3.27
N LYS A 182 2.12 -13.82 3.26
CA LYS A 182 2.70 -12.50 2.99
C LYS A 182 3.40 -12.46 1.65
N ILE A 183 3.34 -11.33 0.96
CA ILE A 183 4.04 -11.10 -0.30
C ILE A 183 5.53 -10.98 0.01
N VAL A 184 6.32 -11.92 -0.53
CA VAL A 184 7.78 -11.95 -0.39
C VAL A 184 8.49 -11.68 -1.71
N ALA A 185 7.82 -11.90 -2.84
CA ALA A 185 8.33 -11.48 -4.14
C ALA A 185 7.26 -10.76 -4.94
N LEU A 186 7.64 -9.66 -5.58
CA LEU A 186 6.80 -8.87 -6.46
C LEU A 186 7.58 -8.51 -7.72
N ASN A 187 7.01 -8.84 -8.88
CA ASN A 187 7.55 -8.48 -10.18
C ASN A 187 6.55 -7.60 -10.95
N CYS A 188 6.93 -6.34 -11.12
CA CYS A 188 6.21 -5.32 -11.89
C CYS A 188 7.00 -4.91 -13.14
N GLU A 189 7.69 -5.85 -13.77
CA GLU A 189 8.41 -5.62 -15.02
C GLU A 189 7.50 -5.05 -16.11
N SER A 190 8.04 -4.16 -16.95
CA SER A 190 7.35 -3.64 -18.14
C SER A 190 5.96 -3.05 -17.85
N SER A 191 5.78 -2.50 -16.65
CA SER A 191 4.49 -1.98 -16.16
C SER A 191 4.32 -0.48 -16.40
N ASN A 192 5.22 0.13 -17.19
CA ASN A 192 5.24 1.55 -17.53
C ASN A 192 5.32 2.49 -16.31
N LEU A 193 5.84 2.00 -15.18
CA LEU A 193 5.96 2.76 -13.93
C LEU A 193 6.91 3.93 -14.12
N ARG A 194 6.54 5.11 -13.61
CA ARG A 194 7.41 6.30 -13.58
C ARG A 194 7.98 6.51 -12.19
N GLU A 195 7.23 6.11 -11.18
CA GLU A 195 7.63 6.13 -9.78
C GLU A 195 7.25 4.82 -9.09
N ILE A 196 7.95 4.47 -8.02
CA ILE A 196 7.62 3.27 -7.23
C ILE A 196 6.28 3.43 -6.50
N SER A 197 5.87 4.67 -6.21
CA SER A 197 4.54 5.04 -5.68
C SER A 197 3.38 4.67 -6.61
N ASP A 198 3.64 4.46 -7.91
CA ASP A 198 2.61 3.99 -8.86
C ASP A 198 2.13 2.57 -8.54
N ILE A 199 2.92 1.81 -7.77
CA ILE A 199 2.52 0.48 -7.28
C ILE A 199 1.55 0.67 -6.12
N TYR A 200 0.27 0.49 -6.42
CA TYR A 200 -0.79 0.63 -5.44
C TYR A 200 -0.55 -0.25 -4.19
N GLY A 201 -0.65 0.34 -2.99
CA GLY A 201 -0.50 -0.39 -1.73
C GLY A 201 0.93 -0.81 -1.37
N PHE A 202 1.95 -0.37 -2.12
CA PHE A 202 3.34 -0.79 -1.93
C PHE A 202 3.90 -0.51 -0.52
N TYR A 203 3.43 0.57 0.12
CA TYR A 203 3.77 0.94 1.50
C TYR A 203 3.33 -0.09 2.56
N LEU A 204 2.51 -1.08 2.19
CA LEU A 204 2.03 -2.16 3.06
C LEU A 204 2.89 -3.43 2.97
N LEU A 205 3.87 -3.50 2.05
CA LEU A 205 4.63 -4.70 1.72
C LEU A 205 5.89 -4.89 2.58
N ASN A 206 5.74 -4.83 3.91
CA ASN A 206 6.88 -4.85 4.86
C ASN A 206 7.67 -6.18 4.88
N SER A 207 7.13 -7.25 4.29
CA SER A 207 7.77 -8.57 4.24
C SER A 207 8.42 -8.90 2.89
N LEU A 208 8.52 -7.91 2.00
CA LEU A 208 9.07 -8.10 0.66
C LEU A 208 10.57 -8.42 0.72
N GLU A 209 10.98 -9.48 0.04
CA GLU A 209 12.38 -9.93 -0.04
C GLU A 209 12.95 -9.78 -1.46
N HIS A 210 12.09 -9.89 -2.48
CA HIS A 210 12.51 -9.79 -3.87
C HIS A 210 11.60 -8.82 -4.63
N LEU A 211 12.20 -7.79 -5.21
CA LEU A 211 11.50 -6.77 -5.98
C LEU A 211 12.13 -6.65 -7.37
N SER A 212 11.33 -6.89 -8.40
CA SER A 212 11.71 -6.67 -9.79
C SER A 212 10.88 -5.54 -10.39
N LEU A 213 11.57 -4.47 -10.77
CA LEU A 213 11.03 -3.27 -11.42
C LEU A 213 11.73 -3.02 -12.76
N GLN A 214 12.30 -4.06 -13.36
CA GLN A 214 13.03 -3.92 -14.61
C GLN A 214 12.14 -3.47 -15.77
N ARG A 215 12.72 -2.81 -16.77
CA ARG A 215 12.01 -2.33 -17.98
C ARG A 215 10.85 -1.37 -17.67
N ASN A 216 11.05 -0.46 -16.72
CA ASN A 216 10.12 0.63 -16.42
C ASN A 216 10.72 1.99 -16.84
N ASN A 217 10.12 3.10 -16.40
CA ASN A 217 10.56 4.46 -16.70
C ASN A 217 11.06 5.19 -15.45
N LEU A 218 11.55 4.46 -14.44
CA LEU A 218 12.00 5.04 -13.17
C LEU A 218 13.22 5.93 -13.41
N ARG A 219 13.19 7.14 -12.83
CA ARG A 219 14.32 8.10 -12.86
C ARG A 219 14.97 8.28 -11.50
N ILE A 220 14.23 7.99 -10.44
CA ILE A 220 14.64 8.14 -9.05
C ILE A 220 14.27 6.85 -8.32
N ILE A 221 15.14 6.40 -7.43
CA ILE A 221 14.84 5.33 -6.48
C ILE A 221 14.17 6.00 -5.27
N SER A 222 12.95 5.58 -4.92
CA SER A 222 12.20 6.17 -3.81
C SER A 222 11.24 5.17 -3.17
N ASN A 223 10.72 5.49 -1.99
CA ASN A 223 9.70 4.69 -1.30
C ASN A 223 10.15 3.26 -0.92
N LEU A 224 11.45 3.01 -0.74
CA LEU A 224 11.99 1.71 -0.32
C LEU A 224 12.31 1.62 1.18
N GLN A 225 12.14 2.72 1.93
CA GLN A 225 12.61 2.84 3.31
C GLN A 225 12.03 1.81 4.29
N HIS A 226 10.82 1.30 4.01
CA HIS A 226 10.14 0.30 4.84
C HIS A 226 10.51 -1.16 4.49
N LEU A 227 11.24 -1.39 3.39
CA LEU A 227 11.57 -2.73 2.91
C LEU A 227 12.83 -3.31 3.56
N THR A 228 12.87 -3.33 4.89
CA THR A 228 14.02 -3.80 5.68
C THR A 228 14.28 -5.32 5.59
N GLN A 229 13.49 -6.03 4.78
CA GLN A 229 13.62 -7.46 4.51
C GLN A 229 14.11 -7.73 3.08
N LEU A 230 14.34 -6.69 2.28
CA LEU A 230 14.69 -6.82 0.87
C LEU A 230 16.09 -7.40 0.70
N LYS A 231 16.18 -8.46 -0.10
CA LYS A 231 17.42 -9.19 -0.44
C LYS A 231 17.80 -9.01 -1.89
N THR A 232 16.82 -8.89 -2.77
CA THR A 232 17.04 -8.71 -4.21
C THR A 232 16.25 -7.52 -4.72
N LEU A 233 16.96 -6.58 -5.36
CA LEU A 233 16.37 -5.44 -6.03
C LEU A 233 16.85 -5.40 -7.49
N ASN A 234 15.93 -5.55 -8.42
CA ASN A 234 16.20 -5.41 -9.85
C ASN A 234 15.55 -4.14 -10.41
N LEU A 235 16.39 -3.18 -10.76
CA LEU A 235 16.05 -1.88 -11.36
C LEU A 235 16.64 -1.74 -12.77
N SER A 236 17.04 -2.84 -13.40
CA SER A 236 17.66 -2.83 -14.72
C SER A 236 16.72 -2.30 -15.80
N HIS A 237 17.25 -1.73 -16.88
CA HIS A 237 16.45 -1.14 -17.97
C HIS A 237 15.47 -0.07 -17.47
N ASN A 238 15.97 0.90 -16.71
CA ASN A 238 15.23 2.10 -16.30
C ASN A 238 15.97 3.35 -16.82
N LYS A 239 15.73 4.51 -16.21
CA LYS A 239 16.35 5.79 -16.58
C LYS A 239 17.01 6.44 -15.36
N LEU A 240 17.54 5.61 -14.45
CA LEU A 240 18.21 6.07 -13.23
C LEU A 240 19.54 6.72 -13.59
N GLU A 241 19.81 7.88 -13.01
CA GLU A 241 21.07 8.61 -13.20
C GLU A 241 22.02 8.49 -11.99
N LYS A 242 21.47 8.09 -10.83
CA LYS A 242 22.18 7.96 -9.57
C LYS A 242 21.76 6.71 -8.81
N ILE A 243 22.67 6.24 -7.98
CA ILE A 243 22.40 5.25 -6.94
C ILE A 243 22.06 6.06 -5.68
N GLU A 244 20.84 5.94 -5.16
CA GLU A 244 20.37 6.73 -4.02
C GLU A 244 19.24 6.01 -3.28
N ASN A 245 18.96 6.46 -2.06
CA ASN A 245 17.81 6.02 -1.25
C ASN A 245 17.80 4.50 -0.95
N LEU A 246 18.99 3.91 -0.76
CA LEU A 246 19.17 2.49 -0.40
C LEU A 246 19.60 2.28 1.06
N GLN A 247 19.65 3.34 1.88
CA GLN A 247 20.28 3.29 3.21
C GLN A 247 19.59 2.37 4.22
N SER A 248 18.31 2.08 4.01
CA SER A 248 17.51 1.18 4.86
C SER A 248 17.59 -0.29 4.45
N LEU A 249 18.27 -0.61 3.34
CA LEU A 249 18.27 -1.95 2.74
C LEU A 249 19.49 -2.75 3.21
N ASP A 250 19.71 -2.81 4.52
CA ASP A 250 20.87 -3.44 5.15
C ASP A 250 20.99 -4.95 4.84
N LYS A 251 19.88 -5.61 4.49
CA LYS A 251 19.81 -7.03 4.09
C LYS A 251 19.93 -7.27 2.59
N LEU A 252 20.17 -6.23 1.78
CA LEU A 252 20.26 -6.39 0.33
C LEU A 252 21.51 -7.19 -0.04
N GLU A 253 21.30 -8.30 -0.75
CA GLU A 253 22.35 -9.21 -1.19
C GLU A 253 22.62 -9.04 -2.70
N GLU A 254 21.60 -8.71 -3.48
CA GLU A 254 21.70 -8.50 -4.92
C GLU A 254 21.07 -7.19 -5.38
N LEU A 255 21.85 -6.38 -6.07
CA LEU A 255 21.42 -5.13 -6.69
C LEU A 255 21.71 -5.16 -8.19
N HIS A 256 20.65 -5.06 -9.00
CA HIS A 256 20.75 -5.04 -10.46
C HIS A 256 20.34 -3.68 -11.00
N LEU A 257 21.30 -2.97 -11.60
CA LEU A 257 21.17 -1.60 -12.10
C LEU A 257 21.64 -1.50 -13.57
N SER A 258 21.73 -2.63 -14.26
CA SER A 258 22.21 -2.67 -15.65
C SER A 258 21.28 -1.90 -16.59
N ASN A 259 21.80 -1.35 -17.69
CA ASN A 259 21.01 -0.58 -18.65
C ASN A 259 20.27 0.60 -18.01
N ASN A 260 21.02 1.49 -17.35
CA ASN A 260 20.55 2.76 -16.80
C ASN A 260 21.42 3.92 -17.36
N LYS A 261 21.46 5.07 -16.68
CA LYS A 261 22.27 6.25 -17.04
C LYS A 261 23.20 6.65 -15.91
N ILE A 262 23.65 5.69 -15.12
CA ILE A 262 24.46 5.94 -13.93
C ILE A 262 25.87 6.29 -14.37
N CYS A 263 26.40 7.40 -13.85
CA CYS A 263 27.75 7.86 -14.19
C CYS A 263 28.79 7.61 -13.08
N ARG A 264 28.34 7.29 -11.87
CA ARG A 264 29.19 7.13 -10.68
C ARG A 264 28.71 6.01 -9.79
N ILE A 265 29.66 5.30 -9.20
CA ILE A 265 29.40 4.33 -8.13
C ILE A 265 29.41 5.13 -6.82
N GLU A 266 28.27 5.23 -6.15
CA GLU A 266 28.10 6.03 -4.93
C GLU A 266 26.97 5.45 -4.06
N ASN A 267 26.92 5.83 -2.78
CA ASN A 267 25.84 5.48 -1.85
C ASN A 267 25.63 3.96 -1.67
N LEU A 268 26.72 3.18 -1.69
CA LEU A 268 26.71 1.73 -1.48
C LEU A 268 27.26 1.33 -0.10
N GLU A 269 27.80 2.27 0.67
CA GLU A 269 28.39 2.05 2.00
C GLU A 269 27.40 1.50 3.03
N SER A 270 26.11 1.71 2.81
CA SER A 270 25.01 1.21 3.64
C SER A 270 24.52 -0.19 3.27
N LEU A 271 25.17 -0.87 2.32
CA LEU A 271 24.79 -2.21 1.84
C LEU A 271 25.84 -3.26 2.24
N PRO A 272 26.04 -3.51 3.54
CA PRO A 272 27.16 -4.32 4.02
C PRO A 272 27.05 -5.78 3.57
N ASN A 273 25.85 -6.27 3.24
CA ASN A 273 25.60 -7.66 2.85
C ASN A 273 25.57 -7.88 1.32
N LEU A 274 25.93 -6.87 0.52
CA LEU A 274 25.83 -6.97 -0.93
C LEU A 274 26.87 -7.96 -1.49
N LYS A 275 26.36 -8.99 -2.17
CA LYS A 275 27.16 -10.05 -2.81
C LYS A 275 27.22 -9.90 -4.32
N LYS A 276 26.19 -9.30 -4.92
CA LYS A 276 26.11 -9.11 -6.37
C LYS A 276 25.68 -7.70 -6.72
N LEU A 277 26.50 -7.06 -7.56
CA LEU A 277 26.24 -5.75 -8.14
C LEU A 277 26.39 -5.81 -9.65
N THR A 278 25.31 -5.53 -10.39
CA THR A 278 25.36 -5.41 -11.85
C THR A 278 25.09 -3.97 -12.28
N LEU A 279 26.06 -3.38 -12.98
CA LEU A 279 26.07 -2.00 -13.45
C LEU A 279 26.42 -1.95 -14.94
N SER A 280 26.23 -3.04 -15.70
CA SER A 280 26.56 -3.04 -17.12
C SER A 280 25.70 -2.07 -17.91
N ASP A 281 26.20 -1.60 -19.04
CA ASP A 281 25.46 -0.68 -19.93
C ASP A 281 25.02 0.59 -19.18
N ASN A 282 25.99 1.25 -18.55
CA ASN A 282 25.86 2.55 -17.91
C ASN A 282 26.96 3.49 -18.46
N SER A 283 27.18 4.65 -17.82
CA SER A 283 28.20 5.64 -18.25
C SER A 283 29.25 5.88 -17.16
N ILE A 284 29.61 4.82 -16.43
CA ILE A 284 30.57 4.90 -15.32
C ILE A 284 31.98 5.05 -15.89
N LYS A 285 32.74 6.01 -15.35
CA LYS A 285 34.11 6.31 -15.81
C LYS A 285 35.21 5.82 -14.86
N LEU A 286 34.87 5.67 -13.59
CA LEU A 286 35.82 5.35 -12.52
C LEU A 286 35.26 4.21 -11.68
N ILE A 287 36.14 3.27 -11.33
CA ILE A 287 35.88 2.28 -10.29
C ILE A 287 36.23 2.96 -8.96
N GLU A 288 35.21 3.29 -8.17
CA GLU A 288 35.32 3.98 -6.88
C GLU A 288 34.25 3.46 -5.90
N ASN A 289 34.42 3.74 -4.60
CA ASN A 289 33.41 3.50 -3.56
C ASN A 289 32.92 2.05 -3.39
N LEU A 290 33.80 1.07 -3.63
CA LEU A 290 33.52 -0.36 -3.43
C LEU A 290 34.13 -0.94 -2.14
N ASN A 291 34.98 -0.17 -1.44
CA ASN A 291 35.76 -0.65 -0.30
C ASN A 291 34.93 -1.21 0.88
N SER A 292 33.69 -0.74 1.04
CA SER A 292 32.76 -1.21 2.07
C SER A 292 32.08 -2.53 1.73
N LEU A 293 32.10 -2.96 0.47
CA LEU A 293 31.39 -4.13 -0.03
C LEU A 293 32.25 -5.39 0.13
N ILE A 294 32.63 -5.69 1.37
CA ILE A 294 33.59 -6.77 1.70
C ILE A 294 33.10 -8.18 1.34
N TRP A 295 31.79 -8.35 1.10
CA TRP A 295 31.17 -9.61 0.70
C TRP A 295 30.82 -9.65 -0.79
N LEU A 296 31.28 -8.69 -1.60
CA LEU A 296 30.99 -8.64 -3.03
C LEU A 296 31.70 -9.78 -3.77
N GLU A 297 30.91 -10.73 -4.27
CA GLU A 297 31.37 -11.90 -5.01
C GLU A 297 31.28 -11.68 -6.52
N VAL A 298 30.29 -10.90 -6.96
CA VAL A 298 30.01 -10.66 -8.38
C VAL A 298 29.86 -9.16 -8.65
N LEU A 299 30.79 -8.62 -9.44
CA LEU A 299 30.74 -7.25 -9.96
C LEU A 299 30.71 -7.29 -11.49
N ASN A 300 29.65 -6.74 -12.09
CA ASN A 300 29.58 -6.57 -13.54
C ASN A 300 29.59 -5.09 -13.91
N LEU A 301 30.66 -4.65 -14.58
CA LEU A 301 30.86 -3.29 -15.08
C LEU A 301 31.02 -3.25 -16.61
N SER A 302 30.64 -4.30 -17.34
CA SER A 302 30.78 -4.34 -18.80
C SER A 302 30.01 -3.19 -19.48
N HIS A 303 30.47 -2.76 -20.64
CA HIS A 303 29.82 -1.69 -21.41
C HIS A 303 29.62 -0.39 -20.61
N ASN A 304 30.68 0.05 -19.93
CA ASN A 304 30.81 1.37 -19.32
C ASN A 304 31.98 2.14 -19.96
N ASP A 305 32.18 3.39 -19.55
CA ASP A 305 33.24 4.29 -20.05
C ASP A 305 34.52 4.24 -19.20
N ILE A 306 34.83 3.07 -18.62
CA ILE A 306 35.98 2.88 -17.72
C ILE A 306 37.27 2.76 -18.54
N SER A 307 38.16 3.74 -18.42
CA SER A 307 39.43 3.78 -19.14
C SER A 307 40.64 3.32 -18.31
N ASN A 308 40.48 3.14 -17.01
CA ASN A 308 41.56 2.74 -16.10
C ASN A 308 41.05 1.86 -14.96
N ILE A 309 41.78 0.78 -14.66
CA ILE A 309 41.47 -0.20 -13.59
C ILE A 309 42.42 -0.12 -12.39
N ASN A 310 43.33 0.86 -12.34
CA ASN A 310 44.34 0.99 -11.28
C ASN A 310 43.76 1.23 -9.87
N ASN A 311 42.45 1.44 -9.75
CA ASN A 311 41.73 1.65 -8.49
C ASN A 311 41.01 0.38 -7.97
N MET A 312 41.32 -0.79 -8.54
CA MET A 312 40.89 -2.10 -8.05
C MET A 312 41.92 -2.74 -7.12
#